data_AF-A0A3E1YGB9-F1
#
_entry.id   AF-A0A3E1YGB9-F1
#
_cell.length_a   1.000
_cell.length_b   1.000
_cell.length_c   1.000
_cell.angle_alpha   90.00
_cell.angle_beta   90.00
_cell.angle_gamma   90.00
#
_symmetry.space_group_name_H-M   'P 1'
#
loop_
_entity.id
_entity.type
_entity.pdbx_description
1 polymer ?
#
loop_
_entity_poly.entity_id
_entity_poly.type
_entity_poly.pdbx_seq_one_letter_code
_entity_poly.pdbx_strand_id
1 'polypeptide(L)'
;MKKVNRHHFISWVVMLSFVIGPIYAQTIATTKASNPEKWYPIYRKGDCSMPAFINKKGEVKLAFDSTIKLAFENRVIENVFEGQYISVKRKVGNDVIYYLCDRKGNLTPLPVDIEIVGINPNSITVTNLYRKYALWKFDLTPLTPFKYKYIAAYSEGYLLAHPISSTGFTLLNEKGEETIQPVHEASLSAIKGTNRVSEGIVGYVSNDKMGIMDTKGKDITPAIFNFVLDFKNGLAFASKDYKCGYINKKGKWVMGPDKNTYSGTFGNGMSIICKVENGEEYYTFVDTTGQIAIKQKFKRVTSFENGFAVVTTKQNKPNERSVINTKGNIVFTGMMSWVDFLDDLIVIKTEDKDPSDNIRKNNWYYLDYNFKPVWEPDCTEKTLSSINNLRGCKFKDFKKIIFEGEICKSYSLNDLKELFENANPIELSIQLNSSISKLPSGLSTMTNLEILKLSRNYITELPDLSKLTNLKVLDLDNTSIKSLPKSIYNLKQLKQISVRNTNLSLDDIMELKEQLPDTKIFFKSN
;
A
#
# COMPACT_ATOMS: atom_id res chain seq x y z
N MET A 1 -43.11 25.67 -18.18
CA MET A 1 -42.65 26.21 -19.49
C MET A 1 -41.33 26.93 -19.24
N LYS A 2 -40.20 26.74 -19.93
CA LYS A 2 -39.83 25.93 -21.14
C LYS A 2 -38.50 25.17 -20.92
N LYS A 3 -38.15 24.29 -21.87
CA LYS A 3 -37.01 23.35 -21.94
C LYS A 3 -35.63 23.98 -22.28
N VAL A 4 -34.54 23.32 -21.82
CA VAL A 4 -33.35 22.72 -22.54
C VAL A 4 -32.74 23.53 -23.72
N ASN A 5 -31.41 23.74 -23.88
CA ASN A 5 -30.31 22.75 -23.96
C ASN A 5 -28.87 23.25 -23.57
N ARG A 6 -27.83 22.43 -23.84
CA ARG A 6 -26.38 22.60 -23.59
C ARG A 6 -25.54 23.09 -24.81
N HIS A 7 -24.33 23.57 -24.50
CA HIS A 7 -23.04 23.51 -25.26
C HIS A 7 -22.78 24.34 -26.54
N HIS A 8 -21.71 25.15 -26.48
CA HIS A 8 -20.54 25.36 -27.39
C HIS A 8 -19.64 26.36 -26.62
N PHE A 9 -18.50 26.03 -25.99
CA PHE A 9 -17.19 25.52 -26.42
C PHE A 9 -16.35 26.46 -27.31
N ILE A 10 -15.43 27.18 -26.63
CA ILE A 10 -14.15 27.78 -27.08
C ILE A 10 -14.14 28.92 -28.10
N SER A 11 -13.63 30.09 -27.67
CA SER A 11 -12.52 30.80 -28.35
C SER A 11 -11.88 31.92 -27.51
N TRP A 12 -10.53 31.84 -27.32
CA TRP A 12 -9.56 32.91 -26.99
C TRP A 12 -9.73 33.65 -25.62
N VAL A 13 -8.83 33.65 -24.61
CA VAL A 13 -7.35 33.72 -24.45
C VAL A 13 -6.78 35.16 -24.51
N VAL A 14 -5.81 35.48 -23.60
CA VAL A 14 -5.11 36.78 -23.35
C VAL A 14 -5.93 37.74 -22.43
N MET A 15 -5.48 38.32 -21.29
CA MET A 15 -4.18 38.58 -20.60
C MET A 15 -4.19 38.09 -19.12
N LEU A 16 -3.11 37.54 -18.53
CA LEU A 16 -2.09 38.21 -17.67
C LEU A 16 -2.67 39.17 -16.58
N SER A 17 -2.38 39.05 -15.27
CA SER A 17 -1.04 38.87 -14.69
C SER A 17 -0.96 38.08 -13.36
N PHE A 18 0.21 37.46 -13.21
CA PHE A 18 0.84 36.74 -12.09
C PHE A 18 0.89 37.46 -10.72
N VAL A 19 0.99 36.65 -9.65
CA VAL A 19 1.96 36.70 -8.51
C VAL A 19 1.40 35.84 -7.33
N ILE A 20 2.09 34.92 -6.64
CA ILE A 20 3.37 34.20 -6.82
C ILE A 20 3.24 32.80 -6.16
N GLY A 21 3.96 31.78 -6.65
CA GLY A 21 4.21 30.50 -5.97
C GLY A 21 4.29 29.30 -6.92
N PRO A 22 5.02 28.20 -6.61
CA PRO A 22 5.95 27.96 -5.50
C PRO A 22 7.43 27.88 -5.96
N ILE A 23 8.38 28.05 -5.04
CA ILE A 23 9.80 27.73 -5.28
C ILE A 23 10.18 26.53 -4.40
N TYR A 24 10.45 25.39 -5.02
CA TYR A 24 11.72 24.66 -4.90
C TYR A 24 11.70 23.38 -5.74
N ALA A 25 12.24 23.49 -6.95
CA ALA A 25 12.78 22.37 -7.69
C ALA A 25 14.00 22.88 -8.45
N GLN A 26 15.20 22.46 -8.04
CA GLN A 26 16.36 22.48 -8.91
C GLN A 26 16.86 21.06 -9.12
N THR A 27 17.27 20.82 -10.35
CA THR A 27 17.49 19.53 -10.97
C THR A 27 18.88 18.98 -10.70
N ILE A 28 18.95 17.69 -10.36
CA ILE A 28 19.94 16.82 -10.99
C ILE A 28 19.18 15.93 -11.97
N ALA A 29 19.61 15.93 -13.22
CA ALA A 29 18.98 15.15 -14.28
C ALA A 29 19.48 13.70 -14.24
N THR A 30 18.96 12.90 -13.31
CA THR A 30 18.84 11.46 -13.53
C THR A 30 17.51 11.18 -14.24
N THR A 31 17.50 10.20 -15.13
CA THR A 31 16.27 9.77 -15.83
C THR A 31 15.16 9.56 -14.82
N LYS A 32 14.06 10.32 -14.95
CA LYS A 32 12.85 10.09 -14.14
C LYS A 32 12.36 8.67 -14.41
N ALA A 33 12.73 7.74 -13.54
CA ALA A 33 11.94 6.53 -13.35
C ALA A 33 10.51 7.01 -13.13
N SER A 34 9.59 6.58 -13.99
CA SER A 34 8.17 6.84 -13.78
C SER A 34 7.83 6.40 -12.37
N ASN A 35 7.34 7.32 -11.53
CA ASN A 35 7.03 7.01 -10.15
C ASN A 35 6.12 5.77 -10.17
N PRO A 36 6.53 4.62 -9.59
CA PRO A 36 5.87 3.35 -9.84
C PRO A 36 4.40 3.47 -9.41
N GLU A 37 3.52 2.95 -10.26
CA GLU A 37 2.08 2.99 -10.00
C GLU A 37 1.79 2.35 -8.64
N LYS A 38 1.12 3.09 -7.75
CA LYS A 38 0.82 2.61 -6.40
C LYS A 38 -0.36 1.64 -6.45
N TRP A 39 -0.21 0.55 -5.73
CA TRP A 39 -1.15 -0.56 -5.66
C TRP A 39 -1.49 -0.80 -4.19
N TYR A 40 -2.78 -0.77 -3.85
CA TYR A 40 -3.27 -0.84 -2.48
C TYR A 40 -4.04 -2.14 -2.26
N PRO A 41 -3.92 -2.80 -1.10
CA PRO A 41 -4.58 -4.06 -0.84
C PRO A 41 -6.10 -3.90 -0.88
N ILE A 42 -6.79 -4.87 -1.49
CA ILE A 42 -8.23 -4.98 -1.41
C ILE A 42 -8.59 -5.65 -0.07
N TYR A 43 -8.94 -4.82 0.92
CA TYR A 43 -9.44 -5.23 2.23
C TYR A 43 -10.71 -6.10 2.10
N ARG A 44 -10.79 -7.18 2.90
CA ARG A 44 -11.91 -8.14 2.94
C ARG A 44 -12.48 -8.24 4.35
N LYS A 45 -13.72 -8.74 4.47
CA LYS A 45 -14.32 -9.07 5.77
C LYS A 45 -13.81 -10.44 6.25
N GLY A 46 -12.98 -10.43 7.29
CA GLY A 46 -12.29 -11.60 7.81
C GLY A 46 -10.94 -11.83 7.11
N ASP A 47 -9.87 -11.97 7.90
CA ASP A 47 -8.52 -12.18 7.39
C ASP A 47 -8.41 -13.54 6.68
N CYS A 48 -8.43 -13.57 5.34
CA CYS A 48 -7.57 -14.46 4.53
C CYS A 48 -7.68 -14.31 2.98
N SER A 49 -6.58 -14.70 2.34
CA SER A 49 -6.43 -15.35 1.02
C SER A 49 -6.99 -14.70 -0.26
N MET A 50 -6.44 -13.54 -0.63
CA MET A 50 -5.68 -13.36 -1.88
C MET A 50 -5.26 -11.88 -1.99
N PRO A 51 -3.99 -11.56 -2.29
CA PRO A 51 -3.54 -10.18 -2.45
C PRO A 51 -3.95 -9.69 -3.84
N ALA A 52 -5.23 -9.37 -3.95
CA ALA A 52 -5.75 -8.51 -4.98
C ALA A 52 -5.45 -7.07 -4.58
N PHE A 53 -4.88 -6.28 -5.48
CA PHE A 53 -4.59 -4.87 -5.29
C PHE A 53 -5.39 -4.03 -6.27
N ILE A 54 -5.74 -2.82 -5.86
CA ILE A 54 -6.38 -1.80 -6.68
C ILE A 54 -5.49 -0.56 -6.79
N ASN A 55 -5.52 0.13 -7.93
CA ASN A 55 -4.91 1.45 -8.08
C ASN A 55 -5.99 2.53 -8.33
N LYS A 56 -5.61 3.81 -8.24
CA LYS A 56 -6.53 4.95 -8.41
C LYS A 56 -7.29 5.04 -9.75
N LYS A 57 -6.93 4.22 -10.76
CA LYS A 57 -7.65 4.17 -12.04
C LYS A 57 -8.80 3.14 -12.05
N GLY A 58 -8.91 2.31 -11.00
CA GLY A 58 -9.81 1.16 -10.94
C GLY A 58 -9.28 -0.08 -11.68
N GLU A 59 -7.96 -0.16 -11.91
CA GLU A 59 -7.32 -1.39 -12.39
C GLU A 59 -7.09 -2.33 -11.20
N VAL A 60 -7.20 -3.64 -11.42
CA VAL A 60 -6.92 -4.67 -10.41
C VAL A 60 -5.75 -5.55 -10.82
N LYS A 61 -4.88 -5.79 -9.85
CA LYS A 61 -3.75 -6.71 -9.92
C LYS A 61 -4.01 -7.87 -8.97
N LEU A 62 -4.08 -9.07 -9.50
CA LEU A 62 -4.12 -10.32 -8.73
C LEU A 62 -2.69 -10.86 -8.67
N ALA A 63 -2.05 -10.80 -7.51
CA ALA A 63 -0.72 -11.38 -7.32
C ALA A 63 -0.86 -12.87 -6.98
N PHE A 64 -0.51 -13.72 -7.95
CA PHE A 64 -0.43 -15.17 -7.82
C PHE A 64 1.03 -15.56 -7.81
N ASP A 65 1.65 -15.59 -6.64
CA ASP A 65 3.02 -16.08 -6.52
C ASP A 65 3.04 -17.41 -5.74
N SER A 66 3.82 -18.35 -6.26
CA SER A 66 4.38 -19.49 -5.53
C SER A 66 4.95 -19.15 -4.13
N THR A 67 5.40 -17.91 -3.89
CA THR A 67 5.88 -17.42 -2.59
C THR A 67 4.75 -17.01 -1.62
N ILE A 68 3.60 -16.57 -2.14
CA ILE A 68 2.50 -15.97 -1.37
C ILE A 68 1.70 -17.03 -0.57
N LYS A 69 1.92 -18.32 -0.83
CA LYS A 69 1.19 -19.42 -0.14
C LYS A 69 1.39 -19.47 1.39
N LEU A 70 2.45 -18.88 1.94
CA LEU A 70 2.74 -18.89 3.39
C LEU A 70 2.53 -17.55 4.10
N ALA A 71 2.14 -16.49 3.39
CA ALA A 71 1.72 -15.23 4.01
C ALA A 71 0.33 -15.33 4.69
N PHE A 72 -0.42 -16.42 4.47
CA PHE A 72 -1.81 -16.57 4.90
C PHE A 72 -2.04 -17.49 6.11
N GLU A 73 -1.08 -18.34 6.49
CA GLU A 73 -1.23 -19.21 7.69
C GLU A 73 -0.68 -18.58 8.98
N ASN A 74 -0.08 -17.38 8.88
CA ASN A 74 0.36 -16.58 10.01
C ASN A 74 -0.35 -15.23 9.98
N ARG A 75 -0.74 -14.69 11.15
CA ARG A 75 -1.28 -13.33 11.25
C ARG A 75 -0.30 -12.36 10.60
N VAL A 76 -0.74 -11.65 9.57
CA VAL A 76 0.04 -10.62 8.88
C VAL A 76 0.19 -9.43 9.83
N ILE A 77 1.31 -9.37 10.56
CA ILE A 77 1.55 -8.32 11.56
C ILE A 77 2.27 -7.11 10.96
N GLU A 78 3.19 -7.29 10.00
CA GLU A 78 3.84 -6.19 9.28
C GLU A 78 4.44 -6.70 7.95
N ASN A 79 3.83 -6.38 6.80
CA ASN A 79 4.51 -6.45 5.50
C ASN A 79 5.40 -5.20 5.37
N VAL A 80 6.67 -5.30 5.74
CA VAL A 80 7.63 -4.20 5.61
C VAL A 80 8.06 -4.05 4.15
N PHE A 81 7.30 -3.27 3.38
CA PHE A 81 7.61 -2.91 1.99
C PHE A 81 8.67 -1.79 1.92
N GLU A 82 9.87 -2.06 2.44
CA GLU A 82 11.04 -1.19 2.29
C GLU A 82 12.10 -1.86 1.40
N GLY A 83 12.35 -1.28 0.22
CA GLY A 83 13.49 -1.68 -0.63
C GLY A 83 13.20 -2.71 -1.72
N GLN A 84 14.22 -3.50 -2.08
CA GLN A 84 14.22 -4.36 -3.27
C GLN A 84 13.86 -5.83 -2.99
N TYR A 85 13.49 -6.16 -1.76
CA TYR A 85 13.33 -7.54 -1.29
C TYR A 85 12.10 -7.70 -0.40
N ILE A 86 11.55 -8.91 -0.32
CA ILE A 86 10.57 -9.30 0.69
C ILE A 86 11.06 -10.52 1.48
N SER A 87 10.62 -10.62 2.73
CA SER A 87 10.88 -11.78 3.60
C SER A 87 9.78 -12.83 3.40
N VAL A 88 10.16 -14.08 3.15
CA VAL A 88 9.24 -15.21 2.96
C VAL A 88 9.60 -16.33 3.93
N LYS A 89 8.68 -16.67 4.84
CA LYS A 89 8.83 -17.80 5.77
C LYS A 89 8.27 -19.07 5.14
N ARG A 90 9.02 -20.17 5.11
CA ARG A 90 8.57 -21.47 4.58
C ARG A 90 8.83 -22.62 5.56
N LYS A 91 7.92 -23.58 5.61
CA LYS A 91 8.14 -24.86 6.28
C LYS A 91 8.76 -25.86 5.29
N VAL A 92 9.86 -26.50 5.67
CA VAL A 92 10.59 -27.48 4.86
C VAL A 92 10.82 -28.72 5.73
N GLY A 93 10.03 -29.77 5.52
CA GLY A 93 9.98 -30.90 6.46
C GLY A 93 9.42 -30.46 7.81
N ASN A 94 10.19 -30.66 8.88
CA ASN A 94 9.86 -30.16 10.22
C ASN A 94 10.37 -28.73 10.45
N ASP A 95 11.36 -28.28 9.68
CA ASP A 95 12.07 -27.03 9.90
C ASP A 95 11.34 -25.83 9.30
N VAL A 96 11.68 -24.64 9.80
CA VAL A 96 11.13 -23.37 9.35
C VAL A 96 12.27 -22.48 8.89
N ILE A 97 12.32 -22.22 7.58
CA ILE A 97 13.39 -21.51 6.89
C ILE A 97 12.84 -20.18 6.37
N TYR A 98 13.57 -19.09 6.63
CA TYR A 98 13.29 -17.79 6.04
C TYR A 98 14.04 -17.63 4.72
N TYR A 99 13.46 -16.88 3.79
CA TYR A 99 14.02 -16.60 2.48
C TYR A 99 13.95 -15.10 2.21
N LEU A 100 14.97 -14.56 1.55
CA LEU A 100 14.85 -13.29 0.82
C LEU A 100 14.35 -13.58 -0.58
N CYS A 101 13.27 -12.91 -0.99
CA CYS A 101 12.82 -12.90 -2.37
C CYS A 101 13.21 -11.57 -3.01
N ASP A 102 13.93 -11.59 -4.14
CA ASP A 102 14.28 -10.39 -4.92
C ASP A 102 13.13 -9.95 -5.85
N ARG A 103 13.28 -8.79 -6.52
CA ARG A 103 12.30 -8.28 -7.50
C ARG A 103 12.07 -9.16 -8.73
N LYS A 104 12.85 -10.22 -8.94
CA LYS A 104 12.71 -11.18 -10.04
C LYS A 104 12.08 -12.50 -9.58
N GLY A 105 11.75 -12.64 -8.29
CA GLY A 105 11.22 -13.87 -7.70
C GLY A 105 12.31 -14.86 -7.26
N ASN A 106 13.59 -14.50 -7.31
CA ASN A 106 14.66 -15.38 -6.86
C ASN A 106 14.65 -15.48 -5.34
N LEU A 107 14.68 -16.70 -4.82
CA LEU A 107 14.63 -16.99 -3.40
C LEU A 107 16.00 -17.41 -2.87
N THR A 108 16.57 -16.61 -1.98
CA THR A 108 17.79 -16.92 -1.24
C THR A 108 17.41 -17.46 0.15
N PRO A 109 17.62 -18.74 0.46
CA PRO A 109 17.38 -19.27 1.80
C PRO A 109 18.37 -18.69 2.80
N LEU A 110 17.89 -18.33 3.98
CA LEU A 110 18.74 -18.08 5.13
C LEU A 110 19.18 -19.42 5.74
N PRO A 111 20.27 -19.46 6.53
CA PRO A 111 20.59 -20.63 7.33
C PRO A 111 19.43 -21.04 8.22
N VAL A 112 19.35 -22.35 8.51
CA VAL A 112 18.50 -22.87 9.58
C VAL A 112 18.80 -22.07 10.86
N ASP A 113 17.78 -21.88 11.71
CA ASP A 113 17.84 -21.15 12.98
C ASP A 113 17.92 -19.61 12.90
N ILE A 114 17.85 -19.00 11.71
CA ILE A 114 17.83 -17.55 11.52
C ILE A 114 16.45 -17.06 11.04
N GLU A 115 15.86 -16.12 11.79
CA GLU A 115 14.62 -15.42 11.44
C GLU A 115 14.87 -13.99 10.95
N ILE A 116 14.18 -13.55 9.90
CA ILE A 116 14.13 -12.12 9.52
C ILE A 116 13.07 -11.43 10.38
N VAL A 117 13.46 -10.35 11.07
CA VAL A 117 12.61 -9.56 11.98
C VAL A 117 12.46 -8.10 11.55
N GLY A 118 13.22 -7.66 10.54
CA GLY A 118 13.07 -6.34 9.93
C GLY A 118 13.73 -6.29 8.55
N ILE A 119 13.19 -5.47 7.66
CA ILE A 119 13.79 -5.12 6.37
C ILE A 119 14.06 -3.62 6.42
N ASN A 120 15.28 -3.22 6.08
CA ASN A 120 15.75 -1.85 6.09
C ASN A 120 16.22 -1.49 4.66
N PRO A 121 16.43 -0.21 4.30
CA PRO A 121 16.73 0.16 2.91
C PRO A 121 17.94 -0.53 2.27
N ASN A 122 18.99 -0.78 3.08
CA ASN A 122 20.27 -1.35 2.63
C ASN A 122 20.68 -2.64 3.38
N SER A 123 19.82 -3.17 4.26
CA SER A 123 20.14 -4.33 5.11
C SER A 123 18.87 -5.04 5.61
N ILE A 124 19.05 -6.20 6.23
CA ILE A 124 18.01 -6.89 6.99
C ILE A 124 18.40 -7.03 8.46
N THR A 125 17.41 -6.94 9.34
CA THR A 125 17.54 -7.25 10.75
C THR A 125 17.15 -8.72 10.96
N VAL A 126 18.07 -9.51 11.51
CA VAL A 126 17.89 -10.95 11.75
C VAL A 126 18.05 -11.29 13.23
N THR A 127 17.41 -12.37 13.67
CA THR A 127 17.62 -12.99 14.99
C THR A 127 17.95 -14.47 14.83
N ASN A 128 18.73 -15.02 15.76
CA ASN A 128 18.93 -16.46 15.90
C ASN A 128 17.97 -17.09 16.93
N LEU A 129 18.00 -18.42 17.08
CA LEU A 129 17.27 -19.19 18.10
C LEU A 129 17.39 -18.63 19.53
N TYR A 130 18.54 -18.06 19.89
CA TYR A 130 18.80 -17.49 21.21
C TYR A 130 18.23 -16.07 21.41
N ARG A 131 17.38 -15.60 20.49
CA ARG A 131 16.83 -14.24 20.45
C ARG A 131 17.91 -13.14 20.47
N LYS A 132 19.10 -13.42 19.92
CA LYS A 132 20.15 -12.42 19.69
C LYS A 132 20.00 -11.86 18.29
N TYR A 133 20.13 -10.55 18.16
CA TYR A 133 19.89 -9.79 16.94
C TYR A 133 21.19 -9.38 16.25
N ALA A 134 21.15 -9.25 14.93
CA ALA A 134 22.23 -8.77 14.06
C ALA A 134 21.66 -8.06 12.82
N LEU A 135 22.52 -7.32 12.12
CA LEU A 135 22.28 -6.76 10.79
C LEU A 135 23.09 -7.51 9.75
N TRP A 136 22.43 -7.99 8.69
CA TRP A 136 23.05 -8.63 7.52
C TRP A 136 22.70 -7.86 6.25
N LYS A 137 23.51 -7.98 5.20
CA LYS A 137 23.19 -7.51 3.86
C LYS A 137 22.15 -8.42 3.18
N PHE A 138 21.59 -7.97 2.07
CA PHE A 138 20.72 -8.81 1.22
C PHE A 138 21.43 -9.98 0.54
N ASP A 139 22.76 -9.94 0.43
CA ASP A 139 23.60 -11.09 0.01
C ASP A 139 23.91 -12.07 1.17
N LEU A 140 23.24 -11.89 2.32
CA LEU A 140 23.42 -12.61 3.59
C LEU A 140 24.79 -12.45 4.26
N THR A 141 25.67 -11.56 3.78
CA THR A 141 26.90 -11.21 4.50
C THR A 141 26.58 -10.45 5.79
N PRO A 142 27.07 -10.88 6.96
CA PRO A 142 26.88 -10.12 8.20
C PRO A 142 27.54 -8.74 8.15
N LEU A 143 26.78 -7.69 8.48
CA LEU A 143 27.32 -6.35 8.81
C LEU A 143 27.74 -6.29 10.27
N THR A 144 27.01 -6.98 11.14
CA THR A 144 27.30 -7.08 12.58
C THR A 144 27.15 -8.52 13.07
N PRO A 145 27.88 -8.93 14.13
CA PRO A 145 27.66 -10.21 14.79
C PRO A 145 26.38 -10.20 15.63
N PHE A 146 25.93 -11.37 16.09
CA PHE A 146 24.79 -11.55 17.01
C PHE A 146 25.10 -11.06 18.44
N LYS A 147 25.33 -9.75 18.59
CA LYS A 147 25.72 -9.09 19.84
C LYS A 147 24.66 -8.16 20.45
N TYR A 148 23.45 -8.11 19.88
CA TYR A 148 22.37 -7.22 20.36
C TYR A 148 21.20 -8.02 20.97
N LYS A 149 20.58 -7.47 22.03
CA LYS A 149 19.35 -7.96 22.66
C LYS A 149 18.11 -7.67 21.80
N TYR A 150 18.14 -6.55 21.09
CA TYR A 150 17.08 -6.05 20.23
C TYR A 150 17.67 -5.02 19.25
N ILE A 151 17.08 -4.93 18.05
CA ILE A 151 17.30 -3.85 17.08
C ILE A 151 15.93 -3.37 16.61
N ALA A 152 15.70 -2.07 16.68
CA ALA A 152 14.45 -1.41 16.30
C ALA A 152 14.31 -1.28 14.77
N ALA A 153 13.18 -0.73 14.32
CA ALA A 153 12.97 -0.37 12.92
C ALA A 153 13.87 0.81 12.48
N TYR A 154 14.23 0.82 11.20
CA TYR A 154 15.02 1.88 10.58
C TYR A 154 14.32 3.25 10.64
N SER A 155 15.09 4.31 10.85
CA SER A 155 14.63 5.69 10.74
C SER A 155 15.79 6.65 10.47
N GLU A 156 15.63 7.53 9.48
CA GLU A 156 16.57 8.62 9.15
C GLU A 156 18.06 8.24 9.01
N GLY A 157 18.37 7.04 8.51
CA GLY A 157 19.75 6.54 8.37
C GLY A 157 20.25 5.68 9.52
N TYR A 158 19.43 5.47 10.56
CA TYR A 158 19.82 4.81 11.81
C TYR A 158 18.87 3.68 12.21
N LEU A 159 19.43 2.73 12.97
CA LEU A 159 18.74 1.64 13.64
C LEU A 159 19.12 1.68 15.12
N LEU A 160 18.16 1.86 16.03
CA LEU A 160 18.44 1.78 17.47
C LEU A 160 18.70 0.32 17.84
N ALA A 161 19.83 0.04 18.50
CA ALA A 161 20.23 -1.30 18.91
C ALA A 161 20.63 -1.34 20.37
N HIS A 162 20.33 -2.45 21.05
CA HIS A 162 20.71 -2.68 22.45
C HIS A 162 21.83 -3.72 22.54
N PRO A 163 23.10 -3.34 22.76
CA PRO A 163 24.19 -4.30 22.95
C PRO A 163 23.93 -5.24 24.13
N ILE A 164 24.30 -6.51 24.01
CA ILE A 164 24.17 -7.48 25.10
C ILE A 164 25.03 -7.06 26.30
N SER A 165 26.18 -6.44 26.03
CA SER A 165 27.17 -5.94 27.00
C SER A 165 26.78 -4.66 27.75
N SER A 166 25.65 -4.00 27.43
CA SER A 166 25.20 -2.78 28.11
C SER A 166 23.73 -2.84 28.51
N THR A 167 23.31 -1.99 29.45
CA THR A 167 21.89 -1.62 29.65
C THR A 167 21.45 -0.55 28.65
N GLY A 168 22.37 0.31 28.21
CA GLY A 168 22.11 1.37 27.25
C GLY A 168 21.94 0.90 25.79
N PHE A 169 21.56 1.84 24.92
CA PHE A 169 21.41 1.65 23.48
C PHE A 169 22.47 2.40 22.67
N THR A 170 22.76 1.89 21.49
CA THR A 170 23.54 2.57 20.44
C THR A 170 22.68 2.79 19.20
N LEU A 171 23.15 3.65 18.30
CA LEU A 171 22.59 3.81 16.97
C LEU A 171 23.54 3.13 15.98
N LEU A 172 23.00 2.23 15.15
CA LEU A 172 23.71 1.63 14.04
C LEU A 172 23.41 2.43 12.78
N ASN A 173 24.43 2.83 12.04
CA ASN A 173 24.24 3.37 10.70
C ASN A 173 23.96 2.25 9.68
N GLU A 174 23.75 2.62 8.41
CA GLU A 174 23.46 1.66 7.33
C GLU A 174 24.56 0.60 7.08
N LYS A 175 25.81 0.86 7.51
CA LYS A 175 26.92 -0.10 7.44
C LYS A 175 26.98 -1.04 8.64
N GLY A 176 26.13 -0.83 9.65
CA GLY A 176 26.17 -1.54 10.93
C GLY A 176 27.19 -1.00 11.94
N GLU A 177 27.77 0.17 11.68
CA GLU A 177 28.73 0.82 12.59
C GLU A 177 27.97 1.49 13.75
N GLU A 178 28.41 1.26 15.01
CA GLU A 178 27.89 1.92 16.21
C GLU A 178 28.34 3.39 16.23
N THR A 179 27.41 4.35 16.18
CA THR A 179 27.72 5.78 16.08
C THR A 179 27.73 6.52 17.41
N ILE A 180 27.21 5.92 18.48
CA ILE A 180 27.20 6.48 19.85
C ILE A 180 27.56 5.39 20.88
N GLN A 181 28.15 5.79 22.01
CA GLN A 181 28.40 4.85 23.11
C GLN A 181 27.10 4.46 23.82
N PRO A 182 26.91 3.18 24.21
CA PRO A 182 25.67 2.70 24.81
C PRO A 182 25.60 3.01 26.32
N VAL A 183 25.65 4.30 26.67
CA VAL A 183 25.56 4.81 28.05
C VAL A 183 24.15 5.24 28.45
N HIS A 184 23.30 5.53 27.48
CA HIS A 184 21.92 5.98 27.68
C HIS A 184 20.93 4.82 27.53
N GLU A 185 19.98 4.68 28.45
CA GLU A 185 18.92 3.66 28.35
C GLU A 185 17.84 4.08 27.34
N ALA A 186 17.10 3.11 26.80
CA ALA A 186 15.93 3.38 25.95
C ALA A 186 14.65 3.10 26.73
N SER A 187 13.52 3.64 26.28
CA SER A 187 12.25 3.34 26.92
C SER A 187 11.81 1.91 26.65
N LEU A 188 11.69 1.11 27.71
CA LEU A 188 11.17 -0.26 27.65
C LEU A 188 9.62 -0.30 27.62
N SER A 189 8.94 0.85 27.68
CA SER A 189 7.47 0.93 27.70
C SER A 189 6.82 0.72 26.32
N ALA A 190 6.99 -0.48 25.76
CA ALA A 190 6.08 -1.18 24.82
C ALA A 190 5.49 -0.45 23.58
N ILE A 191 5.95 0.75 23.19
CA ILE A 191 5.50 1.40 21.95
C ILE A 191 6.53 1.21 20.84
N LYS A 192 6.10 0.51 19.77
CA LYS A 192 6.80 0.38 18.48
C LYS A 192 6.94 1.73 17.72
N GLY A 193 7.52 2.78 18.32
CA GLY A 193 7.67 4.07 17.63
C GLY A 193 7.87 5.35 18.46
N THR A 194 8.56 5.31 19.60
CA THR A 194 8.88 6.54 20.38
C THR A 194 10.37 6.75 20.67
N ASN A 195 11.22 5.82 20.23
CA ASN A 195 12.67 5.91 20.38
C ASN A 195 13.36 5.78 19.00
N ARG A 196 12.69 6.24 17.93
CA ARG A 196 13.30 6.32 16.59
C ARG A 196 14.09 7.62 16.48
N VAL A 197 15.05 7.67 15.55
CA VAL A 197 15.63 8.95 15.14
C VAL A 197 14.57 9.72 14.35
N SER A 198 14.20 10.89 14.84
CA SER A 198 13.18 11.75 14.24
C SER A 198 13.67 13.19 14.16
N GLU A 199 13.71 13.69 12.93
CA GLU A 199 14.36 14.91 12.49
C GLU A 199 15.76 15.20 13.12
N GLY A 200 16.58 14.16 13.25
CA GLY A 200 17.93 14.21 13.84
C GLY A 200 18.00 14.15 15.38
N ILE A 201 16.90 13.82 16.06
CA ILE A 201 16.82 13.68 17.52
C ILE A 201 16.41 12.26 17.90
N VAL A 202 16.90 11.75 19.03
CA VAL A 202 16.45 10.49 19.64
C VAL A 202 16.14 10.69 21.11
N GLY A 203 15.09 10.02 21.58
CA GLY A 203 14.72 9.97 23.00
C GLY A 203 15.55 8.94 23.77
N TYR A 204 15.95 9.28 24.99
CA TYR A 204 16.61 8.37 25.93
C TYR A 204 15.88 8.33 27.27
N VAL A 205 16.16 7.34 28.12
CA VAL A 205 15.60 7.21 29.48
C VAL A 205 16.70 7.25 30.53
N SER A 206 16.37 7.86 31.67
CA SER A 206 17.12 7.77 32.93
C SER A 206 16.14 8.01 34.08
N ASN A 207 16.18 7.18 35.13
CA ASN A 207 15.32 7.27 36.32
C ASN A 207 13.81 7.42 35.98
N ASP A 208 13.28 6.55 35.12
CA ASP A 208 11.88 6.55 34.65
C ASP A 208 11.40 7.87 33.99
N LYS A 209 12.34 8.72 33.56
CA LYS A 209 12.09 9.94 32.79
C LYS A 209 12.77 9.87 31.43
N MET A 210 12.17 10.53 30.44
CA MET A 210 12.74 10.70 29.12
C MET A 210 13.52 12.01 28.99
N GLY A 211 14.69 11.94 28.36
CA GLY A 211 15.46 13.05 27.83
C GLY A 211 15.53 12.97 26.30
N ILE A 212 16.14 13.97 25.68
CA ILE A 212 16.39 13.99 24.23
C ILE A 212 17.85 14.35 23.94
N MET A 213 18.42 13.70 22.93
CA MET A 213 19.80 13.93 22.46
C MET A 213 19.86 13.93 20.93
N ASP A 214 20.96 14.46 20.39
CA ASP A 214 21.22 14.37 18.95
C ASP A 214 21.74 12.97 18.54
N THR A 215 21.81 12.70 17.24
CA THR A 215 22.34 11.42 16.69
C THR A 215 23.83 11.19 16.94
N LYS A 216 24.54 12.14 17.54
CA LYS A 216 25.94 12.00 17.98
C LYS A 216 26.03 11.66 19.48
N GLY A 217 24.89 11.44 20.14
CA GLY A 217 24.82 11.08 21.55
C GLY A 217 25.00 12.27 22.50
N LYS A 218 24.87 13.50 22.00
CA LYS A 218 24.97 14.70 22.82
C LYS A 218 23.59 15.11 23.33
N ASP A 219 23.45 15.14 24.64
CA ASP A 219 22.27 15.65 25.34
C ASP A 219 21.84 17.04 24.86
N ILE A 220 20.56 17.13 24.51
CA ILE A 220 19.85 18.38 24.24
C ILE A 220 19.10 18.81 25.51
N THR A 221 18.47 17.85 26.20
CA THR A 221 17.91 18.05 27.55
C THR A 221 18.14 16.84 28.44
N PRO A 222 18.34 17.04 29.76
CA PRO A 222 18.33 15.95 30.73
C PRO A 222 16.99 15.19 30.72
N ALA A 223 16.99 13.98 31.29
CA ALA A 223 15.80 13.17 31.51
C ALA A 223 14.83 13.83 32.51
N ILE A 224 13.84 14.56 32.00
CA ILE A 224 12.88 15.34 32.81
C ILE A 224 11.41 15.17 32.39
N PHE A 225 11.16 14.52 31.24
CA PHE A 225 9.82 14.30 30.72
C PHE A 225 9.28 12.95 31.20
N ASN A 226 7.97 12.82 31.38
CA ASN A 226 7.33 11.53 31.60
C ASN A 226 7.36 10.68 30.31
N PHE A 227 7.18 11.31 29.15
CA PHE A 227 7.48 10.73 27.84
C PHE A 227 7.60 11.82 26.76
N VAL A 228 8.25 11.48 25.66
CA VAL A 228 8.40 12.29 24.43
C VAL A 228 8.09 11.38 23.23
N LEU A 229 7.34 11.87 22.24
CA LEU A 229 7.07 11.17 20.98
C LEU A 229 8.04 11.64 19.87
N ASP A 230 8.06 10.94 18.74
CA ASP A 230 8.87 11.32 17.57
C ASP A 230 8.59 12.78 17.10
N PHE A 231 9.65 13.48 16.69
CA PHE A 231 9.58 14.83 16.14
C PHE A 231 8.96 14.85 14.74
N LYS A 232 8.07 15.82 14.50
CA LYS A 232 7.47 16.08 13.19
C LYS A 232 7.09 17.55 13.02
N ASN A 233 7.53 18.15 11.92
CA ASN A 233 7.53 19.60 11.67
C ASN A 233 8.27 20.40 12.75
N GLY A 234 9.40 19.89 13.25
CA GLY A 234 10.24 20.53 14.27
C GLY A 234 9.72 20.45 15.71
N LEU A 235 8.61 19.75 15.95
CA LEU A 235 7.94 19.61 17.25
C LEU A 235 7.71 18.15 17.63
N ALA A 236 7.81 17.85 18.92
CA ALA A 236 7.44 16.56 19.51
C ALA A 236 6.39 16.77 20.60
N PHE A 237 5.43 15.85 20.71
CA PHE A 237 4.57 15.79 21.89
C PHE A 237 5.43 15.41 23.10
N ALA A 238 5.26 16.10 24.22
CA ALA A 238 5.88 15.75 25.48
C ALA A 238 4.90 15.87 26.65
N SER A 239 5.10 15.01 27.65
CA SER A 239 4.41 15.07 28.93
C SER A 239 5.41 15.30 30.06
N LYS A 240 5.07 16.13 31.04
CA LYS A 240 5.84 16.34 32.26
C LYS A 240 4.88 16.68 33.41
N ASP A 241 4.99 15.95 34.51
CA ASP A 241 4.24 16.20 35.75
C ASP A 241 2.72 16.30 35.51
N TYR A 242 2.19 15.37 34.71
CA TYR A 242 0.79 15.27 34.25
C TYR A 242 0.29 16.44 33.38
N LYS A 243 1.15 17.38 33.01
CA LYS A 243 0.88 18.38 31.98
C LYS A 243 1.44 17.92 30.65
N CYS A 244 0.79 18.29 29.55
CA CYS A 244 1.27 17.93 28.21
C CYS A 244 1.24 19.12 27.25
N GLY A 245 1.87 18.93 26.10
CA GLY A 245 2.03 19.95 25.07
C GLY A 245 3.10 19.54 24.06
N TYR A 246 3.64 20.53 23.36
CA TYR A 246 4.65 20.31 22.32
C TYR A 246 5.95 21.03 22.65
N ILE A 247 7.06 20.30 22.56
CA ILE A 247 8.42 20.84 22.68
C ILE A 247 9.06 20.96 21.29
N ASN A 248 9.91 21.97 21.11
CA ASN A 248 10.79 22.06 19.95
C ASN A 248 12.05 21.21 20.13
N LYS A 249 12.87 21.16 19.07
CA LYS A 249 14.19 20.51 19.02
C LYS A 249 15.22 20.92 20.07
N LYS A 250 14.93 21.93 20.90
CA LYS A 250 15.77 22.35 22.04
C LYS A 250 15.13 21.96 23.40
N GLY A 251 14.11 21.09 23.36
CA GLY A 251 13.31 20.67 24.50
C GLY A 251 12.51 21.79 25.19
N LYS A 252 12.35 22.95 24.53
CA LYS A 252 11.55 24.06 25.06
C LYS A 252 10.11 23.93 24.59
N TRP A 253 9.17 24.11 25.50
CA TRP A 253 7.74 24.16 25.20
C TRP A 253 7.44 25.28 24.20
N VAL A 254 6.64 24.93 23.18
CA VAL A 254 6.05 25.82 22.18
C VAL A 254 4.54 25.91 22.38
N MET A 255 3.92 24.80 22.81
CA MET A 255 2.54 24.71 23.27
C MET A 255 2.49 23.97 24.59
N GLY A 256 1.61 24.37 25.51
CA GLY A 256 1.63 23.90 26.88
C GLY A 256 2.91 24.35 27.63
N PRO A 257 3.29 23.67 28.74
CA PRO A 257 2.65 22.51 29.31
C PRO A 257 1.46 22.94 30.16
N ASP A 258 0.26 22.51 29.80
CA ASP A 258 -0.97 22.84 30.53
C ASP A 258 -1.84 21.59 30.77
N LYS A 259 -3.08 21.80 31.22
CA LYS A 259 -4.05 20.73 31.52
C LYS A 259 -4.94 20.34 30.33
N ASN A 260 -4.81 20.99 29.18
CA ASN A 260 -5.57 20.62 27.98
C ASN A 260 -5.07 19.27 27.45
N THR A 261 -5.98 18.46 26.91
CA THR A 261 -5.61 17.20 26.26
C THR A 261 -5.21 17.48 24.82
N TYR A 262 -3.89 17.61 24.58
CA TYR A 262 -3.32 17.49 23.24
C TYR A 262 -3.29 16.01 22.83
N SER A 263 -3.46 15.69 21.55
CA SER A 263 -3.40 14.29 21.07
C SER A 263 -2.31 14.06 20.03
N GLY A 264 -1.32 13.26 20.40
CA GLY A 264 -0.43 12.55 19.47
C GLY A 264 0.49 13.43 18.62
N THR A 265 0.78 12.95 17.40
CA THR A 265 1.72 13.54 16.44
C THR A 265 1.02 14.47 15.45
N PHE A 266 1.78 15.34 14.78
CA PHE A 266 1.24 16.25 13.76
C PHE A 266 0.77 15.51 12.50
N GLY A 267 -0.46 15.78 12.08
CA GLY A 267 -1.04 15.38 10.81
C GLY A 267 -1.17 16.57 9.86
N ASN A 268 -0.60 16.50 8.65
CA ASN A 268 -0.59 17.60 7.66
C ASN A 268 -0.25 19.00 8.22
N GLY A 269 0.65 19.08 9.21
CA GLY A 269 1.05 20.34 9.85
C GLY A 269 0.12 20.84 10.97
N MET A 270 -0.91 20.08 11.33
CA MET A 270 -1.84 20.36 12.42
C MET A 270 -1.79 19.30 13.51
N SER A 271 -2.18 19.66 14.73
CA SER A 271 -2.42 18.73 15.84
C SER A 271 -3.80 18.95 16.46
N ILE A 272 -4.32 17.93 17.13
CA ILE A 272 -5.59 17.95 17.84
C ILE A 272 -5.40 18.53 19.24
N ILE A 273 -6.32 19.43 19.63
CA ILE A 273 -6.50 19.87 21.01
C ILE A 273 -7.95 19.64 21.46
N CYS A 274 -8.12 19.10 22.66
CA CYS A 274 -9.39 19.12 23.38
C CYS A 274 -9.47 20.38 24.26
N LYS A 275 -10.62 21.04 24.27
CA LYS A 275 -10.91 22.20 25.11
C LYS A 275 -12.26 22.02 25.81
N VAL A 276 -12.39 22.63 26.99
CA VAL A 276 -13.66 22.71 27.73
C VAL A 276 -14.21 24.12 27.61
N GLU A 277 -15.50 24.25 27.30
CA GLU A 277 -16.20 25.53 27.24
C GLU A 277 -17.64 25.34 27.74
N ASN A 278 -18.06 26.16 28.70
CA ASN A 278 -19.35 26.01 29.40
C ASN A 278 -19.61 24.60 29.98
N GLY A 279 -18.54 23.88 30.33
CA GLY A 279 -18.60 22.51 30.86
C GLY A 279 -18.70 21.40 29.79
N GLU A 280 -18.80 21.74 28.50
CA GLU A 280 -18.74 20.75 27.41
C GLU A 280 -17.31 20.64 26.85
N GLU A 281 -16.84 19.40 26.66
CA GLU A 281 -15.62 19.11 25.89
C GLU A 281 -15.86 19.21 24.38
N TYR A 282 -14.90 19.79 23.67
CA TYR A 282 -14.84 19.74 22.21
C TYR A 282 -13.41 19.62 21.71
N TYR A 283 -13.27 19.02 20.53
CA TYR A 283 -12.01 18.83 19.83
C TYR A 283 -11.91 19.81 18.66
N THR A 284 -10.70 20.28 18.42
CA THR A 284 -10.38 21.16 17.29
C THR A 284 -8.90 21.02 16.91
N PHE A 285 -8.44 21.75 15.90
CA PHE A 285 -7.09 21.64 15.37
C PHE A 285 -6.28 22.93 15.54
N VAL A 286 -5.02 22.78 15.93
CA VAL A 286 -4.01 23.85 16.02
C VAL A 286 -2.89 23.62 15.01
N ASP A 287 -2.26 24.70 14.55
CA ASP A 287 -1.04 24.64 13.73
C ASP A 287 0.22 24.41 14.61
N THR A 288 1.39 24.39 13.98
CA THR A 288 2.70 24.28 14.68
C THR A 288 3.04 25.48 15.56
N THR A 289 2.30 26.60 15.48
CA THR A 289 2.45 27.74 16.39
C THR A 289 1.50 27.69 17.58
N GLY A 290 0.55 26.74 17.60
CA GLY A 290 -0.50 26.63 18.61
C GLY A 290 -1.72 27.50 18.36
N GLN A 291 -1.78 28.18 17.21
CA GLN A 291 -2.96 28.93 16.80
C GLN A 291 -4.05 27.98 16.27
N ILE A 292 -5.31 28.30 16.54
CA ILE A 292 -6.45 27.50 16.07
C ILE A 292 -6.52 27.58 14.53
N ALA A 293 -6.15 26.48 13.87
CA ALA A 293 -6.15 26.35 12.42
C ALA A 293 -7.57 26.18 11.85
N ILE A 294 -8.43 25.46 12.58
CA ILE A 294 -9.80 25.15 12.19
C ILE A 294 -10.73 25.65 13.30
N LYS A 295 -11.65 26.59 13.01
CA LYS A 295 -12.49 27.22 14.05
C LYS A 295 -13.68 26.37 14.49
N GLN A 296 -14.02 25.34 13.72
CA GLN A 296 -15.11 24.42 13.98
C GLN A 296 -14.82 23.57 15.23
N LYS A 297 -15.88 23.28 15.99
CA LYS A 297 -15.85 22.47 17.22
C LYS A 297 -16.47 21.11 16.94
N PHE A 298 -15.73 20.04 17.24
CA PHE A 298 -16.13 18.65 16.96
C PHE A 298 -16.29 17.86 18.27
N LYS A 299 -17.15 16.83 18.27
CA LYS A 299 -17.31 15.91 19.41
C LYS A 299 -16.16 14.91 19.51
N ARG A 300 -15.63 14.45 18.38
CA ARG A 300 -14.45 13.58 18.25
C ARG A 300 -13.76 13.90 16.92
N VAL A 301 -12.45 13.69 16.86
CA VAL A 301 -11.64 13.87 15.63
C VAL A 301 -10.54 12.78 15.57
N THR A 302 -10.09 12.44 14.37
CA THR A 302 -8.81 11.74 14.12
C THR A 302 -7.71 12.75 13.76
N SER A 303 -6.46 12.30 13.75
CA SER A 303 -5.36 13.09 13.18
C SER A 303 -5.58 13.30 11.69
N PHE A 304 -4.93 14.33 11.14
CA PHE A 304 -4.93 14.57 9.69
C PHE A 304 -3.98 13.61 8.97
N GLU A 305 -4.52 12.86 8.03
CA GLU A 305 -3.79 11.91 7.19
C GLU A 305 -4.09 12.22 5.73
N ASN A 306 -3.04 12.38 4.93
CA ASN A 306 -3.10 12.76 3.51
C ASN A 306 -4.07 13.91 3.15
N GLY A 307 -4.25 14.86 4.07
CA GLY A 307 -5.05 16.08 3.88
C GLY A 307 -6.49 16.00 4.41
N PHE A 308 -6.88 14.88 4.99
CA PHE A 308 -8.22 14.64 5.53
C PHE A 308 -8.20 14.19 6.99
N ALA A 309 -9.30 14.41 7.70
CA ALA A 309 -9.52 13.86 9.05
C ALA A 309 -10.99 13.42 9.20
N VAL A 310 -11.23 12.36 9.97
CA VAL A 310 -12.58 11.92 10.35
C VAL A 310 -13.01 12.66 11.60
N VAL A 311 -14.24 13.15 11.63
CA VAL A 311 -14.82 13.88 12.75
C VAL A 311 -16.24 13.41 13.06
N THR A 312 -16.72 13.72 14.27
CA THR A 312 -18.15 13.71 14.58
C THR A 312 -18.59 15.08 15.07
N THR A 313 -19.79 15.50 14.67
CA THR A 313 -20.38 16.82 14.96
C THR A 313 -21.57 16.69 15.91
N LYS A 314 -22.17 17.82 16.31
CA LYS A 314 -23.49 17.80 16.99
C LYS A 314 -24.63 17.38 16.04
N GLN A 315 -24.47 17.50 14.73
CA GLN A 315 -25.48 17.21 13.71
C GLN A 315 -25.49 15.74 13.28
N ASN A 316 -24.40 15.01 13.51
CA ASN A 316 -24.32 13.62 13.06
C ASN A 316 -25.32 12.71 13.81
N LYS A 317 -25.96 11.82 13.05
CA LYS A 317 -26.76 10.71 13.60
C LYS A 317 -25.87 9.76 14.43
N PRO A 318 -26.43 8.91 15.30
CA PRO A 318 -25.69 7.80 15.91
C PRO A 318 -24.94 7.01 14.82
N ASN A 319 -23.66 6.75 15.07
CA ASN A 319 -22.73 6.02 14.18
C ASN A 319 -22.42 6.69 12.82
N GLU A 320 -22.98 7.86 12.54
CA GLU A 320 -22.59 8.68 11.40
C GLU A 320 -21.32 9.48 11.73
N ARG A 321 -20.45 9.61 10.74
CA ARG A 321 -19.19 10.36 10.83
C ARG A 321 -19.06 11.26 9.60
N SER A 322 -18.24 12.29 9.71
CA SER A 322 -17.94 13.21 8.62
C SER A 322 -16.44 13.19 8.33
N VAL A 323 -16.05 13.41 7.08
CA VAL A 323 -14.65 13.68 6.70
C VAL A 323 -14.51 15.16 6.41
N ILE A 324 -13.47 15.79 6.96
CA ILE A 324 -13.09 17.17 6.68
C ILE A 324 -11.79 17.24 5.90
N ASN A 325 -11.61 18.29 5.12
CA ASN A 325 -10.31 18.67 4.55
C ASN A 325 -9.52 19.60 5.51
N THR A 326 -8.28 19.95 5.15
CA THR A 326 -7.41 20.82 5.96
C THR A 326 -7.93 22.23 6.23
N LYS A 327 -9.03 22.68 5.59
CA LYS A 327 -9.70 23.95 5.87
C LYS A 327 -10.84 23.81 6.90
N GLY A 328 -11.10 22.60 7.40
CA GLY A 328 -12.23 22.29 8.28
C GLY A 328 -13.58 22.14 7.56
N ASN A 329 -13.59 22.15 6.23
CA ASN A 329 -14.82 21.96 5.46
C ASN A 329 -15.17 20.47 5.42
N ILE A 330 -16.42 20.13 5.76
CA ILE A 330 -16.95 18.78 5.55
C ILE A 330 -17.01 18.53 4.04
N VAL A 331 -16.35 17.45 3.61
CA VAL A 331 -16.29 16.99 2.21
C VAL A 331 -17.09 15.71 1.98
N PHE A 332 -17.36 14.95 3.05
CA PHE A 332 -18.18 13.74 3.02
C PHE A 332 -18.85 13.51 4.39
N THR A 333 -20.04 12.91 4.40
CA THR A 333 -20.72 12.45 5.62
C THR A 333 -21.41 11.13 5.33
N GLY A 334 -21.34 10.17 6.25
CA GLY A 334 -22.03 8.88 6.12
C GLY A 334 -21.84 7.94 7.30
N MET A 335 -22.52 6.80 7.26
CA MET A 335 -22.40 5.73 8.27
C MET A 335 -21.13 4.93 8.03
N MET A 336 -20.06 5.26 8.75
CA MET A 336 -18.71 4.72 8.52
C MET A 336 -18.19 4.05 9.78
N SER A 337 -17.86 2.76 9.72
CA SER A 337 -17.21 2.03 10.83
C SER A 337 -15.73 2.37 10.92
N TRP A 338 -15.09 2.60 9.77
CA TRP A 338 -13.66 2.83 9.61
C TRP A 338 -13.40 3.62 8.32
N VAL A 339 -12.34 4.43 8.33
CA VAL A 339 -11.84 5.18 7.17
C VAL A 339 -10.32 5.19 7.24
N ASP A 340 -9.66 5.10 6.10
CA ASP A 340 -8.21 5.20 5.94
C ASP A 340 -7.87 6.03 4.69
N PHE A 341 -6.78 6.77 4.77
CA PHE A 341 -6.35 7.78 3.81
C PHE A 341 -5.02 7.37 3.19
N LEU A 342 -5.08 6.48 2.20
CA LEU A 342 -3.95 6.01 1.41
C LEU A 342 -3.51 7.10 0.42
N ASP A 343 -2.24 7.12 0.00
CA ASP A 343 -1.61 8.28 -0.68
C ASP A 343 -2.38 8.92 -1.85
N ASP A 344 -3.19 8.15 -2.58
CA ASP A 344 -4.13 8.68 -3.59
C ASP A 344 -5.50 7.97 -3.63
N LEU A 345 -5.89 7.29 -2.54
CA LEU A 345 -7.21 6.66 -2.37
C LEU A 345 -7.74 6.82 -0.94
N ILE A 346 -9.05 7.01 -0.80
CA ILE A 346 -9.76 6.93 0.48
C ILE A 346 -10.47 5.59 0.55
N VAL A 347 -10.26 4.84 1.62
CA VAL A 347 -10.96 3.57 1.86
C VAL A 347 -11.96 3.77 2.99
N ILE A 348 -13.24 3.51 2.72
CA ILE A 348 -14.35 3.67 3.68
C ILE A 348 -15.02 2.33 3.91
N LYS A 349 -15.22 1.96 5.18
CA LYS A 349 -16.02 0.79 5.56
C LYS A 349 -17.35 1.23 6.15
N THR A 350 -18.47 0.72 5.65
CA THR A 350 -19.81 1.05 6.20
C THR A 350 -20.10 0.31 7.51
N GLU A 351 -21.11 0.75 8.28
CA GLU A 351 -21.60 0.04 9.48
C GLU A 351 -22.76 -0.94 9.17
N ASP A 352 -23.02 -1.87 10.09
CA ASP A 352 -24.03 -2.93 9.94
C ASP A 352 -25.49 -2.48 10.14
N LYS A 353 -25.75 -1.21 10.48
CA LYS A 353 -27.02 -0.74 11.07
C LYS A 353 -27.71 0.43 10.35
N ASP A 354 -28.31 0.15 9.19
CA ASP A 354 -29.58 0.77 8.81
C ASP A 354 -30.39 -0.17 7.89
N PRO A 355 -31.69 -0.44 8.15
CA PRO A 355 -32.57 -1.13 7.21
C PRO A 355 -33.15 -0.24 6.08
N SER A 356 -32.99 1.09 6.16
CA SER A 356 -33.80 2.06 5.40
C SER A 356 -33.12 2.71 4.19
N ASP A 357 -31.82 2.46 3.96
CA ASP A 357 -31.09 3.02 2.83
C ASP A 357 -30.47 1.92 1.94
N ASN A 358 -30.36 2.17 0.63
CA ASN A 358 -29.88 1.17 -0.35
C ASN A 358 -28.35 0.91 -0.28
N ILE A 359 -27.67 1.49 0.71
CA ILE A 359 -26.23 1.32 0.95
C ILE A 359 -25.99 -0.05 1.58
N ARG A 360 -25.24 -0.91 0.89
CA ARG A 360 -25.06 -2.29 1.33
C ARG A 360 -24.16 -2.40 2.57
N LYS A 361 -24.55 -3.31 3.45
CA LYS A 361 -23.98 -3.56 4.79
C LYS A 361 -22.51 -3.95 4.72
N ASN A 362 -21.70 -3.43 5.65
CA ASN A 362 -20.32 -3.90 5.92
C ASN A 362 -19.36 -3.91 4.71
N ASN A 363 -19.59 -3.03 3.74
CA ASN A 363 -18.85 -2.97 2.49
C ASN A 363 -17.68 -1.97 2.54
N TRP A 364 -16.67 -2.23 1.71
CA TRP A 364 -15.43 -1.44 1.60
C TRP A 364 -15.42 -0.64 0.31
N TYR A 365 -15.57 0.67 0.39
CA TYR A 365 -15.62 1.58 -0.76
C TYR A 365 -14.24 2.21 -0.98
N TYR A 366 -13.79 2.25 -2.23
CA TYR A 366 -12.51 2.86 -2.61
C TYR A 366 -12.84 4.10 -3.43
N LEU A 367 -12.49 5.27 -2.90
CA LEU A 367 -12.84 6.55 -3.46
C LEU A 367 -11.59 7.33 -3.88
N ASP A 368 -11.72 8.19 -4.89
CA ASP A 368 -10.73 9.23 -5.14
C ASP A 368 -10.84 10.35 -4.07
N TYR A 369 -9.92 11.30 -4.09
CA TYR A 369 -9.93 12.46 -3.17
C TYR A 369 -11.07 13.47 -3.45
N ASN A 370 -11.90 13.22 -4.46
CA ASN A 370 -13.16 13.92 -4.70
C ASN A 370 -14.37 13.12 -4.19
N PHE A 371 -14.13 12.05 -3.43
CA PHE A 371 -15.13 11.10 -2.90
C PHE A 371 -15.96 10.39 -3.98
N LYS A 372 -15.42 10.25 -5.19
CA LYS A 372 -16.04 9.47 -6.27
C LYS A 372 -15.60 8.00 -6.16
N PRO A 373 -16.52 7.03 -6.32
CA PRO A 373 -16.14 5.61 -6.31
C PRO A 373 -15.18 5.29 -7.46
N VAL A 374 -13.98 4.86 -7.07
CA VAL A 374 -13.02 4.16 -7.93
C VAL A 374 -13.39 2.68 -8.03
N TRP A 375 -13.93 2.11 -6.94
CA TRP A 375 -14.53 0.79 -6.93
C TRP A 375 -15.53 0.59 -5.78
N GLU A 376 -16.62 -0.14 -6.07
CA GLU A 376 -17.59 -0.64 -5.11
C GLU A 376 -17.65 -2.19 -5.19
N PRO A 377 -17.29 -2.94 -4.13
CA PRO A 377 -17.54 -4.37 -4.05
C PRO A 377 -19.03 -4.64 -3.90
N ASP A 378 -19.72 -4.81 -5.03
CA ASP A 378 -20.95 -5.60 -5.05
C ASP A 378 -20.55 -7.08 -4.96
N CYS A 379 -20.34 -7.57 -3.73
CA CYS A 379 -20.06 -8.94 -3.33
C CYS A 379 -20.93 -9.30 -2.12
N THR A 380 -21.50 -10.51 -2.03
CA THR A 380 -22.30 -10.91 -0.86
C THR A 380 -21.44 -11.50 0.27
N GLU A 381 -21.96 -11.51 1.50
CA GLU A 381 -21.22 -11.90 2.70
C GLU A 381 -20.67 -13.35 2.69
N LYS A 382 -21.30 -14.27 1.93
CA LYS A 382 -20.82 -15.66 1.72
C LYS A 382 -19.72 -15.79 0.66
N THR A 383 -19.45 -14.75 -0.14
CA THR A 383 -18.71 -14.81 -1.41
C THR A 383 -17.17 -14.76 -1.23
N LEU A 384 -16.66 -14.33 -0.06
CA LEU A 384 -15.27 -13.87 0.06
C LEU A 384 -14.28 -14.83 0.76
N SER A 385 -14.72 -16.03 1.17
CA SER A 385 -13.89 -17.00 1.91
C SER A 385 -12.97 -17.89 1.06
N SER A 386 -13.09 -17.83 -0.27
CA SER A 386 -12.29 -18.61 -1.21
C SER A 386 -12.29 -17.92 -2.58
N ILE A 387 -11.27 -18.19 -3.41
CA ILE A 387 -11.31 -17.88 -4.84
C ILE A 387 -12.55 -18.51 -5.50
N ASN A 388 -12.93 -19.72 -5.07
CA ASN A 388 -14.04 -20.52 -5.63
C ASN A 388 -15.44 -20.12 -5.11
N ASN A 389 -15.54 -19.01 -4.37
CA ASN A 389 -16.81 -18.49 -3.85
C ASN A 389 -17.20 -17.15 -4.49
N LEU A 390 -16.47 -16.68 -5.50
CA LEU A 390 -16.58 -15.34 -6.10
C LEU A 390 -17.88 -15.07 -6.87
N ARG A 391 -18.82 -16.04 -6.98
CA ARG A 391 -20.16 -15.98 -7.62
C ARG A 391 -20.98 -14.69 -7.44
N GLY A 392 -20.75 -13.96 -6.35
CA GLY A 392 -21.47 -12.73 -6.03
C GLY A 392 -20.78 -11.44 -6.43
N CYS A 393 -19.51 -11.47 -6.86
CA CYS A 393 -18.69 -10.28 -7.08
C CYS A 393 -18.80 -9.75 -8.52
N LYS A 394 -19.19 -8.48 -8.69
CA LYS A 394 -19.18 -7.80 -10.00
C LYS A 394 -17.76 -7.43 -10.46
N PHE A 395 -17.01 -8.39 -10.99
CA PHE A 395 -15.74 -8.13 -11.70
C PHE A 395 -15.92 -7.41 -13.06
N LYS A 396 -17.15 -7.01 -13.41
CA LYS A 396 -17.50 -6.33 -14.67
C LYS A 396 -17.09 -4.86 -14.71
N ASP A 397 -16.87 -4.25 -13.54
CA ASP A 397 -16.55 -2.82 -13.43
C ASP A 397 -15.02 -2.54 -13.49
N PHE A 398 -14.18 -3.59 -13.41
CA PHE A 398 -12.74 -3.44 -13.51
C PHE A 398 -12.30 -3.26 -14.96
N LYS A 399 -11.70 -2.11 -15.26
CA LYS A 399 -11.16 -1.83 -16.60
C LYS A 399 -10.03 -2.78 -16.99
N LYS A 400 -9.24 -3.22 -16.02
CA LYS A 400 -8.05 -4.02 -16.26
C LYS A 400 -7.85 -5.04 -15.16
N ILE A 401 -7.54 -6.27 -15.54
CA ILE A 401 -7.18 -7.36 -14.63
C ILE A 401 -5.78 -7.85 -15.04
N ILE A 402 -4.82 -7.72 -14.12
CA ILE A 402 -3.43 -8.16 -14.29
C ILE A 402 -3.19 -9.34 -13.35
N PHE A 403 -2.64 -10.43 -13.90
CA PHE A 403 -2.07 -11.52 -13.13
C PHE A 403 -0.55 -11.34 -13.14
N GLU A 404 0.05 -11.26 -11.96
CA GLU A 404 1.50 -11.23 -11.80
C GLU A 404 1.96 -12.44 -10.98
N GLY A 405 3.00 -13.11 -11.49
CA GLY A 405 3.64 -14.28 -10.86
C GLY A 405 3.18 -15.63 -11.41
N GLU A 406 3.96 -16.66 -11.07
CA GLU A 406 3.58 -18.05 -11.32
C GLU A 406 2.48 -18.49 -10.36
N ILE A 407 1.35 -18.93 -10.93
CA ILE A 407 0.30 -19.63 -10.18
C ILE A 407 0.95 -20.85 -9.53
N CYS A 408 1.06 -20.80 -8.20
CA CYS A 408 1.61 -21.86 -7.37
C CYS A 408 0.93 -23.20 -7.70
N LYS A 409 1.66 -24.32 -7.61
CA LYS A 409 1.14 -25.68 -7.82
C LYS A 409 -0.12 -26.06 -7.01
N SER A 410 -0.50 -25.27 -6.00
CA SER A 410 -1.73 -25.44 -5.21
C SER A 410 -2.96 -24.72 -5.77
N TYR A 411 -2.78 -23.86 -6.76
CA TYR A 411 -3.84 -23.21 -7.49
C TYR A 411 -3.80 -23.73 -8.93
N SER A 412 -4.97 -23.98 -9.48
CA SER A 412 -5.14 -24.40 -10.85
C SER A 412 -5.85 -23.30 -11.63
N LEU A 413 -5.79 -23.39 -12.96
CA LEU A 413 -6.63 -22.57 -13.82
C LEU A 413 -8.14 -22.81 -13.59
N ASN A 414 -8.53 -23.96 -13.01
CA ASN A 414 -9.93 -24.20 -12.64
C ASN A 414 -10.39 -23.29 -11.49
N ASP A 415 -9.49 -22.89 -10.59
CA ASP A 415 -9.81 -21.90 -9.55
C ASP A 415 -10.06 -20.51 -10.19
N LEU A 416 -9.48 -20.24 -11.36
CA LEU A 416 -9.76 -19.01 -12.11
C LEU A 416 -11.03 -19.09 -12.96
N LYS A 417 -11.62 -20.28 -13.17
CA LYS A 417 -12.77 -20.48 -14.04
C LYS A 417 -13.91 -19.52 -13.72
N GLU A 418 -14.16 -19.30 -12.43
CA GLU A 418 -15.20 -18.40 -11.93
C GLU A 418 -14.93 -16.92 -12.23
N LEU A 419 -13.65 -16.47 -12.20
CA LEU A 419 -13.30 -15.14 -12.67
C LEU A 419 -13.59 -15.01 -14.17
N PHE A 420 -13.24 -16.02 -14.95
CA PHE A 420 -13.50 -16.05 -16.39
C PHE A 420 -15.00 -16.13 -16.72
N GLU A 421 -15.86 -16.61 -15.81
CA GLU A 421 -17.32 -16.63 -15.97
C GLU A 421 -18.00 -15.30 -15.59
N ASN A 422 -17.36 -14.46 -14.75
CA ASN A 422 -18.01 -13.29 -14.12
C ASN A 422 -17.35 -11.93 -14.42
N ALA A 423 -16.08 -11.89 -14.82
CA ALA A 423 -15.37 -10.66 -15.19
C ALA A 423 -15.66 -10.23 -16.63
N ASN A 424 -15.60 -8.93 -16.89
CA ASN A 424 -15.70 -8.39 -18.26
C ASN A 424 -14.81 -7.14 -18.46
N PRO A 425 -13.48 -7.28 -18.33
CA PRO A 425 -12.55 -6.15 -18.38
C PRO A 425 -12.26 -5.67 -19.81
N ILE A 426 -11.65 -4.48 -19.92
CA ILE A 426 -11.11 -3.94 -21.18
C ILE A 426 -9.72 -4.53 -21.47
N GLU A 427 -8.90 -4.75 -20.44
CA GLU A 427 -7.60 -5.42 -20.55
C GLU A 427 -7.51 -6.62 -19.59
N LEU A 428 -7.17 -7.80 -20.13
CA LEU A 428 -6.79 -8.99 -19.37
C LEU A 428 -5.34 -9.32 -19.68
N SER A 429 -4.50 -9.34 -18.65
CA SER A 429 -3.08 -9.65 -18.77
C SER A 429 -2.73 -10.83 -17.87
N ILE A 430 -2.35 -11.95 -18.47
CA ILE A 430 -1.88 -13.16 -17.81
C ILE A 430 -0.51 -13.49 -18.38
N GLN A 431 0.55 -13.33 -17.59
CA GLN A 431 1.92 -13.48 -18.08
C GLN A 431 2.79 -14.21 -17.05
N LEU A 432 3.89 -14.80 -17.50
CA LEU A 432 4.91 -15.44 -16.65
C LEU A 432 4.33 -16.59 -15.79
N ASN A 433 3.53 -17.47 -16.40
CA ASN A 433 2.87 -18.55 -15.68
C ASN A 433 3.26 -19.94 -16.19
N SER A 434 4.02 -20.67 -15.36
CA SER A 434 4.52 -22.01 -15.65
C SER A 434 3.42 -23.09 -15.69
N SER A 435 2.26 -22.83 -15.10
CA SER A 435 1.18 -23.81 -14.90
C SER A 435 0.02 -23.69 -15.90
N ILE A 436 -0.06 -22.62 -16.70
CA ILE A 436 -1.16 -22.36 -17.64
C ILE A 436 -0.86 -22.96 -19.01
N SER A 437 -1.55 -24.07 -19.34
CA SER A 437 -1.49 -24.73 -20.66
C SER A 437 -2.77 -24.59 -21.50
N LYS A 438 -3.88 -24.22 -20.88
CA LYS A 438 -5.18 -23.93 -21.52
C LYS A 438 -5.82 -22.72 -20.85
N LEU A 439 -6.89 -22.16 -21.44
CA LEU A 439 -7.71 -21.10 -20.84
C LEU A 439 -9.13 -21.61 -20.54
N PRO A 440 -9.85 -21.08 -19.52
CA PRO A 440 -11.23 -21.47 -19.27
C PRO A 440 -12.15 -21.01 -20.40
N SER A 441 -13.22 -21.77 -20.67
CA SER A 441 -14.22 -21.44 -21.69
C SER A 441 -14.91 -20.08 -21.47
N GLY A 442 -14.94 -19.60 -20.22
CA GLY A 442 -15.48 -18.30 -19.84
C GLY A 442 -14.85 -17.10 -20.54
N LEU A 443 -13.63 -17.21 -21.12
CA LEU A 443 -13.00 -16.11 -21.88
C LEU A 443 -13.94 -15.51 -22.92
N SER A 444 -14.74 -16.35 -23.59
CA SER A 444 -15.76 -15.95 -24.59
C SER A 444 -16.86 -15.01 -24.04
N THR A 445 -17.01 -14.87 -22.73
CA THR A 445 -17.97 -13.97 -22.09
C THR A 445 -17.45 -12.54 -21.89
N MET A 446 -16.13 -12.32 -22.06
CA MET A 446 -15.47 -11.02 -21.85
C MET A 446 -15.65 -10.08 -23.06
N THR A 447 -16.88 -9.75 -23.43
CA THR A 447 -17.21 -8.97 -24.63
C THR A 447 -16.66 -7.54 -24.65
N ASN A 448 -16.25 -6.98 -23.51
CA ASN A 448 -15.62 -5.66 -23.41
C ASN A 448 -14.11 -5.69 -23.74
N LEU A 449 -13.52 -6.89 -23.90
CA LEU A 449 -12.07 -7.06 -23.95
C LEU A 449 -11.48 -6.46 -25.23
N GLU A 450 -10.63 -5.45 -25.06
CA GLU A 450 -9.86 -4.80 -26.13
C GLU A 450 -8.41 -5.28 -26.18
N ILE A 451 -7.84 -5.69 -25.04
CA ILE A 451 -6.44 -6.11 -24.91
C ILE A 451 -6.37 -7.43 -24.16
N LEU A 452 -5.86 -8.47 -24.83
CA LEU A 452 -5.61 -9.78 -24.24
C LEU A 452 -4.11 -10.10 -24.33
N LYS A 453 -3.44 -10.14 -23.18
CA LYS A 453 -2.03 -10.51 -23.07
C LYS A 453 -1.90 -11.85 -22.37
N LEU A 454 -1.24 -12.78 -23.04
CA LEU A 454 -1.07 -14.19 -22.67
C LEU A 454 0.38 -14.65 -22.88
N SER A 455 1.31 -13.71 -23.10
CA SER A 455 2.73 -13.97 -23.36
C SER A 455 3.43 -14.68 -22.19
N ARG A 456 4.44 -15.51 -22.48
CA ARG A 456 5.26 -16.22 -21.48
C ARG A 456 4.43 -17.15 -20.59
N ASN A 457 3.56 -17.94 -21.21
CA ASN A 457 2.78 -19.02 -20.60
C ASN A 457 2.91 -20.30 -21.43
N TYR A 458 2.54 -21.45 -20.89
CA TYR A 458 2.63 -22.75 -21.60
C TYR A 458 1.38 -23.08 -22.44
N ILE A 459 0.58 -22.06 -22.80
CA ILE A 459 -0.68 -22.21 -23.54
C ILE A 459 -0.43 -22.93 -24.87
N THR A 460 -1.17 -24.01 -25.14
CA THR A 460 -1.05 -24.79 -26.39
C THR A 460 -2.17 -24.53 -27.39
N GLU A 461 -3.31 -24.02 -26.92
CA GLU A 461 -4.54 -23.77 -27.69
C GLU A 461 -5.31 -22.58 -27.10
N LEU A 462 -6.08 -21.88 -27.93
CA LEU A 462 -7.02 -20.84 -27.48
C LEU A 462 -8.48 -21.34 -27.63
N PRO A 463 -9.40 -20.91 -26.74
CA PRO A 463 -10.82 -21.18 -26.90
C PRO A 463 -11.41 -20.34 -28.05
N ASP A 464 -12.70 -20.53 -28.34
CA ASP A 464 -13.40 -19.69 -29.32
C ASP A 464 -13.36 -18.20 -28.94
N LEU A 465 -12.84 -17.37 -29.84
CA LEU A 465 -12.75 -15.91 -29.69
C LEU A 465 -13.91 -15.17 -30.36
N SER A 466 -14.88 -15.85 -30.98
CA SER A 466 -15.94 -15.26 -31.83
C SER A 466 -16.75 -14.12 -31.20
N LYS A 467 -16.83 -14.07 -29.86
CA LYS A 467 -17.56 -13.06 -29.08
C LYS A 467 -16.72 -11.84 -28.69
N LEU A 468 -15.40 -11.88 -28.85
CA LEU A 468 -14.47 -10.81 -28.47
C LEU A 468 -14.37 -9.74 -29.55
N THR A 469 -15.50 -9.26 -30.06
CA THR A 469 -15.58 -8.38 -31.25
C THR A 469 -14.93 -7.00 -31.06
N ASN A 470 -14.60 -6.63 -29.82
CA ASN A 470 -13.88 -5.42 -29.45
C ASN A 470 -12.35 -5.61 -29.34
N LEU A 471 -11.83 -6.83 -29.53
CA LEU A 471 -10.41 -7.12 -29.33
C LEU A 471 -9.54 -6.40 -30.37
N LYS A 472 -8.61 -5.58 -29.89
CA LYS A 472 -7.68 -4.74 -30.67
C LYS A 472 -6.24 -5.23 -30.58
N VAL A 473 -5.85 -5.84 -29.46
CA VAL A 473 -4.50 -6.36 -29.22
C VAL A 473 -4.57 -7.77 -28.65
N LEU A 474 -3.89 -8.70 -29.31
CA LEU A 474 -3.66 -10.07 -28.83
C LEU A 474 -2.15 -10.33 -28.74
N ASP A 475 -1.66 -10.69 -27.56
CA ASP A 475 -0.24 -11.00 -27.33
C ASP A 475 -0.09 -12.43 -26.81
N LEU A 476 0.54 -13.27 -27.62
CA LEU A 476 0.81 -14.69 -27.43
C LEU A 476 2.32 -14.97 -27.46
N ASP A 477 3.17 -13.93 -27.33
CA ASP A 477 4.62 -14.09 -27.48
C ASP A 477 5.20 -15.04 -26.43
N ASN A 478 6.04 -15.99 -26.84
CA ASN A 478 6.60 -17.05 -25.98
C ASN A 478 5.49 -17.91 -25.36
N THR A 479 4.66 -18.52 -26.21
CA THR A 479 3.65 -19.52 -25.81
C THR A 479 3.80 -20.80 -26.64
N SER A 480 3.21 -21.90 -26.19
CA SER A 480 3.32 -23.20 -26.87
C SER A 480 2.26 -23.43 -27.96
N ILE A 481 1.55 -22.37 -28.40
CA ILE A 481 0.42 -22.45 -29.34
C ILE A 481 0.85 -23.07 -30.67
N LYS A 482 0.10 -24.09 -31.11
CA LYS A 482 0.34 -24.84 -32.36
C LYS A 482 -0.58 -24.46 -33.52
N SER A 483 -1.73 -23.88 -33.23
CA SER A 483 -2.70 -23.38 -34.21
C SER A 483 -3.62 -22.35 -33.56
N LEU A 484 -4.25 -21.51 -34.38
CA LEU A 484 -5.21 -20.49 -33.91
C LEU A 484 -6.65 -20.91 -34.25
N PRO A 485 -7.64 -20.57 -33.41
CA PRO A 485 -9.04 -20.85 -33.72
C PRO A 485 -9.50 -20.00 -34.91
N LYS A 486 -10.19 -20.59 -35.88
CA LYS A 486 -10.69 -19.89 -37.09
C LYS A 486 -11.55 -18.66 -36.81
N SER A 487 -12.14 -18.56 -35.61
CA SER A 487 -12.88 -17.37 -35.18
C SER A 487 -12.00 -16.13 -34.99
N ILE A 488 -10.68 -16.25 -34.98
CA ILE A 488 -9.76 -15.10 -34.99
C ILE A 488 -9.96 -14.22 -36.23
N TYR A 489 -10.36 -14.80 -37.36
CA TYR A 489 -10.63 -14.06 -38.60
C TYR A 489 -11.91 -13.19 -38.53
N ASN A 490 -12.75 -13.42 -37.51
CA ASN A 490 -13.94 -12.60 -37.24
C ASN A 490 -13.62 -11.33 -36.44
N LEU A 491 -12.40 -11.19 -35.92
CA LEU A 491 -11.99 -10.08 -35.06
C LEU A 491 -11.63 -8.84 -35.88
N LYS A 492 -12.62 -8.22 -36.54
CA LYS A 492 -12.42 -7.09 -37.46
C LYS A 492 -11.89 -5.80 -36.80
N GLN A 493 -11.81 -5.74 -35.47
CA GLN A 493 -11.16 -4.65 -34.73
C GLN A 493 -9.68 -4.93 -34.38
N LEU A 494 -9.15 -6.12 -34.69
CA LEU A 494 -7.81 -6.53 -34.27
C LEU A 494 -6.74 -5.73 -35.02
N LYS A 495 -6.00 -4.89 -34.29
CA LYS A 495 -4.94 -4.02 -34.82
C LYS A 495 -3.55 -4.63 -34.67
N GLN A 496 -3.37 -5.48 -33.67
CA GLN A 496 -2.10 -6.14 -33.39
C GLN A 496 -2.30 -7.58 -32.92
N ILE A 497 -1.52 -8.49 -33.49
CA ILE A 497 -1.30 -9.83 -32.96
C ILE A 497 0.20 -10.10 -32.81
N SER A 498 0.62 -10.66 -31.69
CA SER A 498 2.02 -11.01 -31.41
C SER A 498 2.10 -12.51 -31.11
N VAL A 499 2.91 -13.23 -31.86
CA VAL A 499 3.06 -14.70 -31.88
C VAL A 499 4.54 -15.11 -32.03
N ARG A 500 5.46 -14.26 -31.57
CA ARG A 500 6.91 -14.56 -31.55
C ARG A 500 7.15 -15.75 -30.63
N ASN A 501 8.04 -16.65 -31.02
CA ASN A 501 8.40 -17.82 -30.21
C ASN A 501 7.16 -18.66 -29.84
N THR A 502 6.37 -19.00 -30.86
CA THR A 502 5.24 -19.94 -30.82
C THR A 502 5.52 -21.13 -31.72
N ASN A 503 4.68 -22.17 -31.64
CA ASN A 503 4.76 -23.37 -32.48
C ASN A 503 3.87 -23.27 -33.74
N LEU A 504 3.49 -22.06 -34.16
CA LEU A 504 2.76 -21.84 -35.42
C LEU A 504 3.65 -22.09 -36.62
N SER A 505 3.09 -22.69 -37.66
CA SER A 505 3.79 -22.90 -38.94
C SER A 505 3.90 -21.59 -39.74
N LEU A 506 4.75 -21.58 -40.77
CA LEU A 506 4.78 -20.46 -41.71
C LEU A 506 3.43 -20.29 -42.44
N ASP A 507 2.71 -21.38 -42.68
CA ASP A 507 1.41 -21.36 -43.36
C ASP A 507 0.35 -20.69 -42.49
N ASP A 508 0.30 -20.98 -41.17
CA ASP A 508 -0.56 -20.26 -40.22
C ASP A 508 -0.30 -18.74 -40.24
N ILE A 509 0.98 -18.33 -40.32
CA ILE A 509 1.36 -16.91 -40.39
C ILE A 509 0.97 -16.28 -41.73
N MET A 510 0.97 -17.03 -42.82
CA MET A 510 0.52 -16.55 -44.13
C MET A 510 -1.01 -16.45 -44.19
N GLU A 511 -1.74 -17.44 -43.66
CA GLU A 511 -3.21 -17.39 -43.53
C GLU A 511 -3.66 -16.20 -42.67
N LEU A 512 -2.97 -15.92 -41.56
CA LEU A 512 -3.20 -14.69 -40.77
C LEU A 512 -3.04 -13.41 -41.60
N LYS A 513 -2.00 -13.29 -42.43
CA LYS A 513 -1.78 -12.10 -43.26
C LYS A 513 -2.85 -11.92 -44.33
N GLU A 514 -3.33 -13.02 -44.90
CA GLU A 514 -4.37 -13.01 -45.92
C GLU A 514 -5.74 -12.66 -45.33
N GLN A 515 -6.11 -13.27 -44.21
CA GLN A 515 -7.43 -13.11 -43.59
C GLN A 515 -7.56 -11.83 -42.74
N LEU A 516 -6.44 -11.24 -42.31
CA LEU A 516 -6.38 -10.05 -41.45
C LEU A 516 -5.36 -9.02 -41.99
N PRO A 517 -5.55 -8.46 -43.21
CA PRO A 517 -4.56 -7.62 -43.89
C PRO A 517 -4.25 -6.29 -43.17
N ASP A 518 -5.23 -5.76 -42.41
CA ASP A 518 -5.07 -4.51 -41.63
C ASP A 518 -4.45 -4.75 -40.23
N THR A 519 -4.23 -6.01 -39.83
CA THR A 519 -3.66 -6.36 -38.52
C THR A 519 -2.14 -6.41 -38.58
N LYS A 520 -1.47 -5.72 -37.63
CA LYS A 520 -0.01 -5.81 -37.49
C LYS A 520 0.39 -7.13 -36.80
N ILE A 521 0.97 -8.05 -37.57
CA ILE A 521 1.40 -9.38 -37.10
C ILE A 521 2.90 -9.36 -36.74
N PHE A 522 3.23 -9.69 -35.48
CA PHE A 522 4.61 -9.85 -35.00
C PHE A 522 4.92 -11.34 -34.79
N PHE A 523 5.79 -11.94 -35.60
CA PHE A 523 5.96 -13.41 -35.65
C PHE A 523 7.42 -13.90 -35.63
N LYS A 524 8.40 -13.02 -35.35
CA LYS A 524 9.81 -13.39 -35.11
C LYS A 524 10.49 -12.58 -34.02
N SER A 525 11.29 -13.26 -33.19
CA SER A 525 12.72 -12.98 -33.02
C SER A 525 13.38 -14.23 -32.44
N ASN A 526 14.34 -14.82 -33.19
CA ASN A 526 15.06 -16.06 -32.84
C ASN A 526 15.50 -16.13 -31.37
#